data_AF-A0A920RZI1-F1
#
_entry.id   AF-A0A920RZI1-F1
#
_cell.length_a   1.000
_cell.length_b   1.000
_cell.length_c   1.000
_cell.angle_alpha   90.00
_cell.angle_beta   90.00
_cell.angle_gamma   90.00
#
_symmetry.space_group_name_H-M   'P 1'
#
loop_
_entity.id
_entity.type
_entity.pdbx_description
1 polymer ?
#
loop_
_entity_poly.entity_id
_entity_poly.type
_entity_poly.pdbx_seq_one_letter_code
_entity_poly.pdbx_strand_id
1 'polypeptide(L)'
;MTGWRLGWSYWPEKCIEHIVKLIINSVSCVNAPTQYPGIAALDGPDDFINLMMKEFTQRRNLIHKLLNDLPGLSVVYPEGLFMLSQMLKELE
;
A
#
# COMPACT_ATOMS: atom_id res chain seq x y z
N MET A 1 -7.27 4.59 -3.04
CA MET A 1 -8.25 5.47 -2.36
C MET A 1 -7.63 6.26 -1.20
N THR A 2 -6.50 6.97 -1.41
CA THR A 2 -5.75 7.62 -0.30
C THR A 2 -6.56 8.68 0.47
N GLY A 3 -7.36 9.48 -0.23
CA GLY A 3 -8.20 10.53 0.35
C GLY A 3 -9.44 10.05 1.10
N TRP A 4 -9.83 8.78 0.95
CA TRP A 4 -11.07 8.25 1.54
C TRP A 4 -10.92 7.82 3.00
N ARG A 5 -9.69 7.65 3.47
CA ARG A 5 -9.37 7.35 4.88
C ARG A 5 -10.07 6.08 5.40
N LEU A 6 -10.16 5.06 4.56
CA LEU A 6 -10.75 3.76 4.88
C LEU A 6 -9.67 2.68 5.00
N GLY A 7 -9.80 1.82 6.01
CA GLY A 7 -8.98 0.63 6.19
C GLY A 7 -9.66 -0.35 7.14
N TRP A 8 -9.13 -1.57 7.21
CA TRP A 8 -9.59 -2.61 8.14
C TRP A 8 -8.39 -3.35 8.74
N SER A 9 -8.66 -4.13 9.79
CA SER A 9 -7.65 -4.96 10.47
C SER A 9 -8.29 -6.25 10.95
N TYR A 10 -7.50 -7.31 11.08
CA TYR A 10 -7.91 -8.61 11.61
C TYR A 10 -7.19 -8.86 12.93
N TRP A 11 -7.91 -9.41 13.91
CA TRP A 11 -7.41 -9.58 15.27
C TRP A 11 -7.83 -10.92 15.88
N PRO A 12 -7.07 -11.46 16.86
CA PRO A 12 -7.53 -12.58 17.66
C PRO A 12 -8.84 -12.26 18.38
N GLU A 13 -9.73 -13.24 18.49
CA GLU A 13 -11.06 -13.06 19.09
C GLU A 13 -11.02 -12.44 20.49
N LYS A 14 -10.08 -12.91 21.33
CA LYS A 14 -9.83 -12.39 22.69
C LYS A 14 -9.50 -10.89 22.75
N CYS A 15 -9.10 -10.28 21.63
CA CYS A 15 -8.73 -8.86 21.56
C CYS A 15 -9.89 -7.97 21.06
N ILE A 16 -10.93 -8.55 20.45
CA ILE A 16 -11.97 -7.78 19.73
C ILE A 16 -12.66 -6.78 20.64
N GLU A 17 -13.07 -7.19 21.85
CA GLU A 17 -13.78 -6.30 22.78
C GLU A 17 -12.92 -5.08 23.17
N HIS A 18 -11.62 -5.29 23.41
CA HIS A 18 -10.68 -4.24 23.77
C HIS A 18 -10.47 -3.24 22.61
N ILE A 19 -10.39 -3.74 21.38
CA ILE A 19 -10.18 -2.90 20.20
C ILE A 19 -11.44 -2.11 19.87
N VAL A 20 -12.62 -2.73 19.94
CA VAL A 20 -13.89 -2.03 19.74
C VAL A 20 -14.03 -0.88 20.74
N LYS A 21 -13.71 -1.12 22.03
CA LYS A 21 -13.68 -0.07 23.06
C LYS A 21 -12.70 1.05 22.71
N LEU A 22 -11.49 0.72 22.25
CA LEU A 22 -10.49 1.71 21.83
C LEU A 22 -11.00 2.56 20.66
N ILE A 23 -11.53 1.93 19.61
CA ILE A 23 -11.98 2.62 18.38
C ILE A 23 -13.17 3.51 18.67
N ILE A 24 -14.16 3.06 19.46
CA ILE A 24 -15.33 3.87 19.83
C ILE A 24 -14.91 5.14 20.56
N ASN A 25 -13.93 5.06 21.46
CA ASN A 25 -13.47 6.21 22.24
C ASN A 25 -12.42 7.07 21.51
N SER A 26 -11.82 6.58 20.43
CA SER A 26 -10.78 7.30 19.67
C SER A 26 -11.35 7.99 18.43
N VAL A 27 -12.09 7.24 17.61
CA VAL A 27 -12.58 7.71 16.29
C VAL A 27 -14.06 7.39 16.05
N SER A 28 -14.75 6.79 17.02
CA SER A 28 -16.14 6.32 16.95
C SER A 28 -16.38 5.24 15.89
N CYS A 29 -16.44 5.64 14.63
CA CYS A 29 -16.65 4.77 13.48
C CYS A 29 -16.25 5.48 12.18
N VAL A 30 -16.15 4.72 11.09
CA VAL A 30 -15.99 5.28 9.74
C VAL A 30 -17.30 5.96 9.32
N ASN A 31 -17.22 7.15 8.71
CA ASN A 31 -18.39 7.85 8.19
C ASN A 31 -19.10 7.05 7.07
N ALA A 32 -20.44 7.08 7.06
CA ALA A 32 -21.25 6.37 6.07
C ALA A 32 -20.88 6.66 4.60
N PRO A 33 -20.66 7.93 4.17
CA PRO A 33 -20.27 8.24 2.80
C PRO A 33 -18.98 7.55 2.31
N THR A 34 -18.08 7.20 3.23
CA THR A 34 -16.84 6.47 2.91
C THR A 34 -17.06 4.96 2.82
N GLN A 35 -18.05 4.43 3.54
CA GLN A 35 -18.32 2.99 3.55
C GLN A 35 -18.90 2.49 2.22
N TYR A 36 -19.80 3.25 1.57
CA TYR A 36 -20.42 2.81 0.30
C TYR A 36 -19.41 2.62 -0.84
N PRO A 37 -18.49 3.57 -1.10
CA PRO A 37 -17.43 3.35 -2.09
C PRO A 37 -16.46 2.24 -1.68
N GLY A 38 -16.28 2.00 -0.39
CA GLY A 38 -15.51 0.86 0.12
C GLY A 38 -16.11 -0.48 -0.30
N ILE A 39 -17.43 -0.63 -0.16
CA ILE A 39 -18.16 -1.82 -0.62
C ILE A 39 -18.02 -1.96 -2.15
N ALA A 40 -18.28 -0.88 -2.90
CA ALA A 40 -18.14 -0.90 -4.35
C ALA A 40 -16.72 -1.23 -4.82
N ALA A 41 -15.69 -0.84 -4.05
CA ALA A 41 -14.30 -1.18 -4.34
C ALA A 41 -13.96 -2.65 -4.03
N LEU A 42 -14.66 -3.30 -3.09
CA LEU A 42 -14.47 -4.72 -2.75
C LEU A 42 -15.24 -5.65 -3.69
N ASP A 43 -16.46 -5.27 -4.06
CA ASP A 43 -17.35 -6.09 -4.91
C ASP A 43 -17.19 -5.81 -6.41
N GLY A 44 -16.47 -4.74 -6.75
CA GLY A 44 -16.23 -4.31 -8.13
C GLY A 44 -15.19 -5.17 -8.87
N PRO A 45 -15.03 -4.97 -10.19
CA PRO A 45 -14.07 -5.72 -10.99
C PRO A 45 -12.61 -5.29 -10.73
N ASP A 46 -11.69 -6.25 -10.86
CA ASP A 46 -10.25 -6.03 -10.67
C ASP A 46 -9.56 -5.28 -11.83
N ASP A 47 -10.29 -4.90 -12.89
CA ASP A 47 -9.74 -4.28 -14.10
C ASP A 47 -8.83 -3.08 -13.79
N PHE A 48 -9.28 -2.22 -12.88
CA PHE A 48 -8.51 -1.05 -12.46
C PHE A 48 -7.26 -1.44 -11.66
N ILE A 49 -7.36 -2.47 -10.80
CA ILE A 49 -6.20 -2.98 -10.04
C ILE A 49 -5.15 -3.53 -11.00
N ASN A 50 -5.56 -4.32 -11.98
CA ASN A 50 -4.69 -4.89 -13.00
C ASN A 50 -4.02 -3.81 -13.86
N LEU A 51 -4.76 -2.79 -14.26
CA LEU A 51 -4.22 -1.63 -14.98
C LEU A 51 -3.15 -0.93 -14.15
N MET A 52 -3.43 -0.63 -12.88
CA MET A 52 -2.49 0.03 -11.98
C MET A 52 -1.24 -0.82 -11.74
N MET A 53 -1.41 -2.13 -11.53
CA MET A 53 -0.28 -3.07 -11.36
C MET A 53 0.64 -3.07 -12.58
N LYS A 54 0.09 -3.05 -13.80
CA LYS A 54 0.87 -2.96 -15.03
C LYS A 54 1.68 -1.66 -15.09
N GLU A 55 1.03 -0.53 -14.89
CA GLU A 55 1.67 0.80 -14.91
C GLU A 55 2.79 0.92 -13.88
N PHE A 56 2.53 0.49 -12.65
CA PHE A 56 3.52 0.55 -11.58
C PHE A 56 4.67 -0.42 -11.80
N THR A 57 4.42 -1.60 -12.36
CA THR A 57 5.48 -2.56 -12.70
C THR A 57 6.43 -1.97 -13.75
N GLN A 58 5.90 -1.33 -14.79
CA GLN A 58 6.71 -0.68 -15.82
C GLN A 58 7.58 0.43 -15.23
N ARG A 59 7.00 1.29 -14.38
CA ARG A 59 7.72 2.37 -13.70
C ARG A 59 8.78 1.83 -12.75
N ARG A 60 8.45 0.80 -11.95
CA ARG A 60 9.39 0.12 -11.05
C ARG A 60 10.60 -0.42 -11.81
N ASN A 61 10.36 -1.13 -12.92
CA ASN A 61 11.43 -1.70 -13.73
C ASN A 61 12.33 -0.63 -14.34
N LEU A 62 11.74 0.46 -14.84
CA LEU A 62 12.49 1.58 -15.39
C LEU A 62 13.37 2.23 -14.32
N ILE A 63 12.80 2.61 -13.17
CA ILE A 63 13.55 3.27 -12.09
C ILE A 63 14.64 2.34 -11.54
N HIS A 64 14.33 1.06 -11.31
CA HIS A 64 15.31 0.08 -10.85
C HIS A 64 16.50 -0.04 -11.79
N LYS A 65 16.25 -0.08 -13.11
CA LYS A 65 17.31 -0.09 -14.11
C LYS A 65 18.14 1.18 -14.03
N LEU A 66 17.50 2.35 -14.14
CA LEU A 66 18.19 3.64 -14.14
C LEU A 66 19.05 3.87 -12.90
N LEU A 67 18.58 3.44 -11.72
CA LEU A 67 19.35 3.59 -10.49
C LEU A 67 20.53 2.62 -10.40
N ASN A 68 20.42 1.41 -10.94
CA ASN A 68 21.55 0.45 -10.96
C ASN A 68 22.55 0.73 -12.10
N ASP A 69 22.17 1.52 -13.11
CA ASP A 69 23.08 2.01 -14.15
C ASP A 69 24.00 3.15 -13.62
N LEU A 70 23.68 3.75 -12.45
CA LEU A 70 24.51 4.79 -11.83
C LEU A 70 25.71 4.20 -11.08
N PRO A 71 26.94 4.69 -11.30
CA PRO A 71 28.10 4.25 -10.56
C PRO A 71 27.98 4.62 -9.07
N GLY A 72 28.36 3.69 -8.19
CA GLY A 72 28.28 3.89 -6.72
C GLY A 72 26.91 3.66 -6.11
N LEU A 73 25.88 3.32 -6.89
CA LEU A 73 24.55 3.03 -6.38
C LEU A 73 24.17 1.56 -6.62
N SER A 74 23.41 0.99 -5.68
CA SER A 74 22.74 -0.29 -5.86
C SER A 74 21.35 -0.19 -5.29
N VAL A 75 20.39 -0.77 -6.00
CA VAL A 75 19.02 -0.82 -5.52
C VAL A 75 18.53 -2.25 -5.60
N VAL A 76 17.99 -2.75 -4.50
CA VAL A 76 17.39 -4.08 -4.45
C VAL A 76 16.09 -4.05 -5.26
N TYR A 77 15.87 -5.09 -6.06
CA TYR A 77 14.63 -5.23 -6.80
C TYR A 77 13.46 -5.41 -5.82
N PRO A 78 12.46 -4.50 -5.79
CA PRO A 78 11.33 -4.66 -4.89
C PRO A 78 10.40 -5.73 -5.46
N GLU A 79 10.17 -6.83 -4.74
CA GLU A 79 9.21 -7.86 -5.16
C GLU A 79 7.75 -7.37 -5.06
N GLY A 80 7.49 -6.44 -4.14
CA GLY A 80 6.22 -5.72 -3.98
C GLY A 80 6.43 -4.25 -3.61
N LEU A 81 5.33 -3.55 -3.33
CA LEU A 81 5.29 -2.11 -3.03
C LEU A 81 5.71 -1.20 -4.21
N PHE A 82 5.33 0.08 -4.11
CA PHE A 82 5.62 1.10 -5.12
C PHE A 82 6.91 1.90 -4.83
N MET A 83 7.69 1.48 -3.84
CA MET A 83 8.86 2.20 -3.32
C MET A 83 10.13 1.37 -3.51
N LEU A 84 11.26 2.03 -3.78
CA LEU A 84 12.60 1.41 -3.85
C LEU A 84 13.47 1.89 -2.69
N SER A 85 14.13 0.97 -1.99
CA SER A 85 15.14 1.28 -0.97
C SER A 85 16.54 1.22 -1.58
N GLN A 86 17.30 2.30 -1.44
CA GLN A 86 18.65 2.44 -2.00
C GLN A 86 19.72 1.96 -1.01
N MET A 87 20.81 1.41 -1.56
CA MET A 87 22.06 1.16 -0.85
C MET A 87 23.20 1.85 -1.60
N LEU A 88 24.04 2.59 -0.87
CA LEU A 88 25.29 3.11 -1.42
C LEU A 88 26.29 1.95 -1.53
N LYS A 89 26.94 1.82 -2.68
CA LYS A 89 28.12 0.96 -2.82
C LYS A 89 29.33 1.80 -2.45
N GLU A 90 30.22 1.25 -1.62
CA GLU A 90 31.54 1.85 -1.43
C GLU A 90 32.23 1.91 -2.80
N LEU A 91 32.68 3.12 -3.18
CA LEU A 91 33.49 3.34 -4.37
C LEU A 91 34.94 3.05 -3.96
N GLU A 92 35.52 1.96 -4.49
CA GLU A 92 36.97 1.74 -4.47
C GLU A 92 37.70 2.74 -5.37
#